data_AF-W2JQD7-F1
#
_entry.id   AF-W2JQD7-F1
#
_cell.length_a   1.000
_cell.length_b   1.000
_cell.length_c   1.000
_cell.angle_alpha   90.00
_cell.angle_beta   90.00
_cell.angle_gamma   90.00
#
_symmetry.space_group_name_H-M   'P 1'
#
loop_
_entity.id
_entity.type
_entity.pdbx_description
1 polymer ?
#
loop_
_entity_poly.entity_id
_entity_poly.type
_entity_poly.pdbx_seq_one_letter_code
_entity_poly.pdbx_strand_id
1 'polypeptide(L)'
;MQRLDSQVYARTTWVKDKWAIMYAWYFPKARAPFPVLRFLGHRHGWEYAIVWLDKPNADNSTTLGVSVSAAAGWAKEAPPPEKYLDGNSLKVAYYYNHIYGNTAVKYTDETGEFQDLITWNQLSDLARSYLNNTDWDETPLNAALLKMPMKDDVFMKKLKSAHPF
;
A
#
# COMPACT_ATOMS: atom_id res chain seq x y z
N MET A 1 20.84 6.57 12.32
CA MET A 1 20.73 5.24 12.96
C MET A 1 19.66 4.48 12.19
N GLN A 2 20.03 3.48 11.39
CA GLN A 2 19.05 2.65 10.66
C GLN A 2 18.21 1.89 11.69
N ARG A 3 16.89 2.08 11.64
CA ARG A 3 15.94 1.36 12.47
C ARG A 3 15.70 0.03 11.76
N LEU A 4 16.30 -1.05 12.25
CA LEU A 4 16.25 -2.40 11.64
C LEU A 4 14.82 -2.98 11.53
N ASP A 5 13.82 -2.28 12.07
CA ASP A 5 12.46 -2.80 12.27
C ASP A 5 11.43 -2.23 11.26
N SER A 6 11.87 -1.44 10.27
CA SER A 6 10.95 -0.82 9.30
C SER A 6 11.39 -1.03 7.85
N GLN A 7 10.45 -1.41 6.99
CA GLN A 7 10.70 -1.75 5.60
C GLN A 7 9.50 -1.30 4.76
N VAL A 8 9.77 -0.71 3.59
CA VAL A 8 8.77 -0.54 2.54
C VAL A 8 9.12 -1.43 1.34
N TYR A 9 8.10 -2.09 0.79
CA TYR A 9 8.22 -2.89 -0.43
C TYR A 9 7.77 -2.06 -1.62
N ALA A 10 8.34 -2.28 -2.79
CA ALA A 10 7.87 -1.64 -4.01
C ALA A 10 7.71 -2.62 -5.18
N ARG A 11 6.65 -2.47 -5.97
CA ARG A 11 6.46 -3.20 -7.24
C ARG A 11 5.88 -2.27 -8.29
N THR A 12 6.41 -2.37 -9.51
CA THR A 12 6.08 -1.45 -10.60
C THR A 12 5.54 -2.19 -11.82
N THR A 13 4.70 -1.52 -12.61
CA THR A 13 4.23 -2.01 -13.92
C THR A 13 3.47 -0.91 -14.67
N TRP A 14 3.16 -1.17 -15.94
CA TRP A 14 2.26 -0.33 -16.74
C TRP A 14 0.79 -0.70 -16.51
N VAL A 15 -0.07 0.32 -16.45
CA VAL A 15 -1.54 0.18 -16.45
C VAL A 15 -2.13 1.31 -17.29
N LYS A 16 -2.88 0.99 -18.35
CA LYS A 16 -3.55 1.99 -19.21
C LYS A 16 -2.64 3.19 -19.56
N ASP A 17 -1.41 2.89 -20.01
CA ASP A 17 -0.40 3.89 -20.41
C ASP A 17 0.04 4.83 -19.27
N LYS A 18 -0.06 4.37 -18.03
CA LYS A 18 0.49 5.03 -16.83
C LYS A 18 1.46 4.09 -16.16
N TRP A 19 2.59 4.62 -15.72
CA TRP A 19 3.56 3.85 -14.95
C TRP A 19 3.15 3.86 -13.48
N ALA A 20 2.83 2.69 -12.94
CA ALA A 20 2.39 2.55 -11.56
C ALA A 20 3.54 2.08 -10.68
N ILE A 21 3.74 2.75 -9.55
CA ILE A 21 4.63 2.29 -8.48
C ILE A 21 3.77 2.07 -7.24
N MET A 22 3.56 0.81 -6.86
CA MET A 22 2.95 0.48 -5.58
C MET A 22 4.05 0.44 -4.52
N TYR A 23 3.81 1.08 -3.38
CA TYR A 23 4.57 0.99 -2.15
C TYR A 23 3.71 0.28 -1.11
N ALA A 24 4.22 -0.74 -0.43
CA ALA A 24 3.47 -1.47 0.58
C ALA A 24 4.22 -1.58 1.91
N TRP A 25 3.46 -1.53 2.99
CA TRP A 25 3.93 -1.68 4.36
C TRP A 25 3.26 -2.87 5.01
N TYR A 26 4.06 -3.60 5.79
CA TYR A 26 3.57 -4.67 6.65
C TYR A 26 3.48 -4.19 8.10
N PHE A 27 2.37 -4.50 8.75
CA PHE A 27 2.15 -4.28 10.16
C PHE A 27 1.95 -5.63 10.85
N PRO A 28 2.64 -5.92 11.98
CA PRO A 28 2.46 -7.20 12.68
C PRO A 28 1.02 -7.45 13.20
N LYS A 29 0.25 -6.36 13.41
CA LYS A 29 -1.13 -6.37 13.88
C LYS A 29 -1.93 -5.26 13.19
N ALA A 30 -3.20 -5.55 12.93
CA ALA A 30 -4.13 -4.61 12.32
C ALA A 30 -5.57 -4.88 12.81
N ARG A 31 -6.52 -4.08 12.33
CA ARG A 31 -7.95 -4.28 12.54
C ARG A 31 -8.68 -4.21 11.22
N ALA A 32 -9.68 -5.08 11.04
CA ALA A 32 -10.51 -5.14 9.85
C ALA A 32 -11.87 -4.48 10.13
N PRO A 33 -12.53 -3.87 9.12
CA PRO A 33 -13.81 -3.16 9.30
C PRO A 33 -15.01 -4.12 9.48
N PHE A 34 -14.78 -5.44 9.54
CA PHE A 34 -15.83 -6.45 9.44
C PHE A 34 -16.63 -6.58 10.75
N PRO A 35 -17.97 -6.63 10.74
CA PRO A 35 -18.80 -6.54 11.95
C PRO A 35 -18.48 -7.57 13.05
N VAL A 36 -18.13 -8.81 12.69
CA VAL A 36 -17.79 -9.88 13.64
C VAL A 36 -16.39 -9.68 14.24
N LEU A 37 -15.48 -9.05 13.49
CA LEU A 37 -14.09 -8.81 13.89
C LEU A 37 -13.83 -7.36 14.32
N ARG A 38 -14.82 -6.47 14.27
CA ARG A 38 -14.65 -5.02 14.48
C ARG A 38 -14.05 -4.66 15.84
N PHE A 39 -14.25 -5.54 16.82
CA PHE A 39 -13.75 -5.41 18.19
C PHE A 39 -12.48 -6.22 18.45
N LEU A 40 -12.08 -7.10 17.52
CA LEU A 40 -10.92 -7.96 17.62
C LEU A 40 -9.84 -7.48 16.63
N GLY A 41 -8.62 -7.30 17.12
CA GLY A 41 -7.47 -7.18 16.22
C GLY A 41 -7.24 -8.50 15.48
N HIS A 42 -6.51 -8.44 14.38
CA HIS A 42 -5.99 -9.62 13.71
C HIS A 42 -4.47 -9.52 13.56
N ARG A 43 -3.83 -10.69 13.46
CA ARG A 43 -2.44 -10.79 13.07
C ARG A 43 -2.30 -10.37 11.61
N HIS A 44 -1.18 -9.74 11.29
CA HIS A 44 -0.84 -9.26 9.95
C HIS A 44 -1.73 -8.10 9.47
N GLY A 45 -1.10 -7.11 8.87
CA GLY A 45 -1.74 -6.01 8.18
C GLY A 45 -0.88 -5.62 7.00
N TRP A 46 -1.53 -5.39 5.87
CA TRP A 46 -0.87 -4.88 4.68
C TRP A 46 -1.61 -3.65 4.17
N GLU A 47 -0.90 -2.55 4.08
CA GLU A 47 -1.38 -1.30 3.49
C GLU A 47 -0.48 -0.89 2.34
N TYR A 48 -0.99 -0.11 1.41
CA TYR A 48 -0.23 0.35 0.26
C TYR A 48 -0.69 1.70 -0.27
N ALA A 49 0.27 2.37 -0.90
CA ALA A 49 0.06 3.55 -1.72
C ALA A 49 0.50 3.23 -3.16
N ILE A 50 -0.07 3.94 -4.13
CA ILE A 50 0.31 3.86 -5.54
C ILE A 50 0.57 5.27 -6.03
N VAL A 51 1.74 5.48 -6.63
CA VAL A 51 2.08 6.69 -7.37
C VAL A 51 1.97 6.37 -8.86
N TRP A 52 1.22 7.19 -9.58
CA TRP A 52 0.96 7.05 -11.02
C TRP A 52 1.77 8.10 -11.77
N LEU A 53 2.70 7.66 -12.60
CA LEU A 53 3.60 8.51 -13.38
C LEU A 53 3.27 8.47 -14.88
N ASP A 54 3.70 9.50 -15.59
CA ASP A 54 3.65 9.56 -17.06
C ASP A 54 4.59 8.54 -17.71
N LYS A 55 5.77 8.33 -17.13
CA LYS A 55 6.80 7.39 -17.62
C LYS A 55 7.71 6.88 -16.50
N PRO A 56 8.48 5.80 -16.72
CA PRO A 56 9.46 5.28 -15.76
C PRO A 56 10.83 5.95 -15.92
N ASN A 57 10.95 7.23 -15.55
CA ASN A 57 12.22 7.96 -15.62
C ASN A 57 12.51 8.66 -14.28
N ALA A 58 13.58 8.24 -13.59
CA ALA A 58 13.92 8.80 -12.28
C ALA A 58 14.22 10.31 -12.32
N ASP A 59 14.77 10.81 -13.43
CA ASP A 59 15.25 12.19 -13.54
C ASP A 59 14.18 13.15 -14.08
N ASN A 60 13.15 12.62 -14.72
CA ASN A 60 12.17 13.44 -15.44
C ASN A 60 10.83 12.71 -15.56
N SER A 61 10.19 12.37 -14.44
CA SER A 61 8.81 11.87 -14.44
C SER A 61 7.89 12.83 -13.70
N THR A 62 6.64 12.89 -14.15
CA THR A 62 5.59 13.70 -13.53
C THR A 62 4.61 12.79 -12.79
N THR A 63 4.32 13.12 -11.53
CA THR A 63 3.23 12.48 -10.78
C THR A 63 1.89 12.96 -11.31
N LEU A 64 1.16 12.05 -11.95
CA LEU A 64 -0.16 12.31 -12.54
C LEU A 64 -1.29 12.06 -11.55
N GLY A 65 -1.10 11.15 -10.61
CA GLY A 65 -2.11 10.75 -9.64
C GLY A 65 -1.53 9.91 -8.52
N VAL A 66 -2.31 9.76 -7.44
CA VAL A 66 -1.98 8.91 -6.30
C VAL A 66 -3.20 8.13 -5.85
N SER A 67 -2.96 7.00 -5.19
CA SER A 67 -4.01 6.17 -4.59
C SER A 67 -3.52 5.51 -3.32
N VAL A 68 -4.38 5.29 -2.33
CA VAL A 68 -4.03 4.58 -1.09
C VAL A 68 -5.11 3.56 -0.72
N SER A 69 -4.73 2.46 -0.06
CA SER A 69 -5.68 1.53 0.57
C SER A 69 -6.35 2.22 1.76
N ALA A 70 -7.53 2.79 1.50
CA ALA A 70 -8.25 3.57 2.48
C ALA A 70 -9.06 2.67 3.41
N ALA A 71 -9.57 3.27 4.50
CA ALA A 71 -10.40 2.56 5.48
C ALA A 71 -11.59 1.80 4.85
N ALA A 72 -12.12 2.31 3.74
CA ALA A 72 -12.99 1.58 2.84
C ALA A 72 -12.51 1.78 1.39
N GLY A 73 -12.25 0.68 0.69
CA GLY A 73 -11.85 0.70 -0.72
C GLY A 73 -10.53 1.45 -0.96
N TRP A 74 -10.59 2.51 -1.75
CA TRP A 74 -9.43 3.31 -2.15
C TRP A 74 -9.75 4.79 -2.11
N ALA A 75 -8.85 5.58 -1.55
CA ALA A 75 -8.80 7.02 -1.81
C ALA A 75 -7.91 7.26 -3.03
N LYS A 76 -8.29 8.23 -3.87
CA LYS A 76 -7.70 8.48 -5.19
C LYS A 76 -7.67 9.97 -5.45
N GLU A 77 -6.56 10.48 -5.96
CA GLU A 77 -6.39 11.89 -6.35
C GLU A 77 -5.66 11.98 -7.68
N ALA A 78 -6.13 12.82 -8.59
CA ALA A 78 -5.53 13.04 -9.91
C ALA A 78 -5.93 14.44 -10.46
N PRO A 79 -5.02 15.44 -10.42
CA PRO A 79 -3.68 15.41 -9.81
C PRO A 79 -3.73 15.35 -8.27
N PRO A 80 -2.65 14.88 -7.60
CA PRO A 80 -2.56 14.97 -6.15
C PRO A 80 -2.54 16.44 -5.67
N PRO A 81 -3.32 16.79 -4.62
CA PRO A 81 -3.15 18.06 -3.93
C PRO A 81 -1.71 18.26 -3.42
N GLU A 82 -1.11 19.43 -3.64
CA GLU A 82 0.28 19.74 -3.24
C GLU A 82 0.54 19.52 -1.76
N LYS A 83 -0.46 19.77 -0.90
CA LYS A 83 -0.35 19.55 0.55
C LYS A 83 -0.04 18.10 0.91
N TYR A 84 -0.33 17.13 0.04
CA TYR A 84 -0.02 15.71 0.25
C TYR A 84 1.34 15.31 -0.30
N LEU A 85 2.08 16.24 -0.89
CA LEU A 85 3.40 16.00 -1.44
C LEU A 85 4.46 16.78 -0.64
N ASP A 86 5.65 16.20 -0.58
CA ASP A 86 6.89 16.89 -0.25
C ASP A 86 7.88 16.62 -1.40
N GLY A 87 8.00 17.60 -2.31
CA GLY A 87 8.57 17.38 -3.64
C GLY A 87 7.84 16.27 -4.39
N ASN A 88 8.56 15.18 -4.68
CA ASN A 88 8.02 14.00 -5.37
C ASN A 88 7.53 12.90 -4.40
N SER A 89 7.56 13.15 -3.10
CA SER A 89 7.23 12.15 -2.07
C SER A 89 5.79 12.32 -1.61
N LEU A 90 4.97 11.26 -1.75
CA LEU A 90 3.62 11.23 -1.21
C LEU A 90 3.65 11.05 0.32
N LYS A 91 2.97 11.94 1.03
CA LYS A 91 2.78 11.87 2.48
C LYS A 91 1.57 11.00 2.83
N VAL A 92 1.82 9.91 3.56
CA VAL A 92 0.82 8.90 3.93
C VAL A 92 0.87 8.67 5.44
N ALA A 93 -0.29 8.69 6.09
CA ALA A 93 -0.44 8.36 7.50
C ALA A 93 -1.12 7.01 7.67
N TYR A 94 -0.58 6.16 8.55
CA TYR A 94 -1.26 4.97 9.08
C TYR A 94 -2.03 5.36 10.34
N TYR A 95 -3.32 5.04 10.41
CA TYR A 95 -4.19 5.50 11.49
C TYR A 95 -5.29 4.50 11.83
N TYR A 96 -5.92 4.70 12.98
CA TYR A 96 -7.17 4.02 13.32
C TYR A 96 -8.36 4.85 12.86
N ASN A 97 -9.20 4.27 12.01
CA ASN A 97 -10.43 4.88 11.56
C ASN A 97 -11.57 4.57 12.55
N HIS A 98 -12.03 5.60 13.26
CA HIS A 98 -13.10 5.45 14.26
C HIS A 98 -14.49 5.16 13.65
N ILE A 99 -14.73 5.52 12.39
CA ILE A 99 -16.02 5.31 11.71
C ILE A 99 -16.17 3.83 11.33
N TYR A 100 -15.13 3.25 10.75
CA TYR A 100 -15.11 1.87 10.27
C TYR A 100 -14.59 0.87 11.30
N GLY A 101 -13.84 1.33 12.31
CA GLY A 101 -13.29 0.50 13.37
C GLY A 101 -12.04 -0.29 12.95
N ASN A 102 -11.36 0.15 11.89
CA ASN A 102 -10.19 -0.53 11.31
C ASN A 102 -8.93 0.34 11.35
N THR A 103 -7.79 -0.30 11.16
CA THR A 103 -6.55 0.41 10.80
C THR A 103 -6.49 0.56 9.30
N ALA A 104 -5.97 1.68 8.81
CA ALA A 104 -5.87 1.98 7.39
C ALA A 104 -4.80 3.04 7.12
N VAL A 105 -4.55 3.33 5.84
CA VAL A 105 -3.78 4.51 5.44
C VAL A 105 -4.66 5.62 4.86
N LYS A 106 -4.18 6.86 4.95
CA LYS A 106 -4.79 8.06 4.35
C LYS A 106 -3.70 9.03 3.89
N TYR A 107 -4.05 9.95 2.99
CA TYR A 107 -3.21 11.12 2.73
C TYR A 107 -3.10 12.00 3.98
N THR A 108 -1.97 12.69 4.12
CA THR A 108 -1.73 13.63 5.21
C THR A 108 -0.90 14.81 4.74
N ASP A 109 -1.02 15.95 5.41
CA ASP A 109 -0.14 17.10 5.23
C ASP A 109 1.05 17.09 6.21
N GLU A 110 1.03 16.23 7.22
CA GLU A 110 2.11 16.00 8.17
C GLU A 110 3.31 15.32 7.51
N THR A 111 4.53 15.73 7.89
CA THR A 111 5.77 15.12 7.42
C THR A 111 5.96 13.75 8.07
N GLY A 112 6.24 12.73 7.27
CA GLY A 112 6.50 11.36 7.73
C GLY A 112 7.99 11.02 7.82
N GLU A 113 8.27 9.72 7.86
CA GLU A 113 9.62 9.17 7.78
C GLU A 113 9.77 8.28 6.55
N PHE A 114 10.99 8.15 6.04
CA PHE A 114 11.33 7.14 5.04
C PHE A 114 11.76 5.83 5.70
N GLN A 115 11.53 4.72 5.00
CA GLN A 115 12.00 3.39 5.36
C GLN A 115 12.93 2.88 4.27
N ASP A 116 13.81 1.93 4.61
CA ASP A 116 14.59 1.24 3.60
C ASP A 116 13.63 0.55 2.61
N LEU A 117 13.93 0.69 1.33
CA LEU A 117 13.09 0.20 0.24
C LEU A 117 13.72 -1.03 -0.41
N ILE A 118 12.92 -2.09 -0.56
CA ILE A 118 13.27 -3.25 -1.38
C ILE A 118 12.23 -3.46 -2.46
N THR A 119 12.67 -3.50 -3.72
CA THR A 119 11.76 -3.78 -4.83
C THR A 119 11.47 -5.27 -4.94
N TRP A 120 10.30 -5.61 -5.48
CA TRP A 120 9.87 -6.99 -5.71
C TRP A 120 10.91 -7.79 -6.51
N ASN A 121 11.57 -7.14 -7.47
CA ASN A 121 12.59 -7.78 -8.31
C ASN A 121 13.94 -7.96 -7.59
N GLN A 122 14.23 -7.16 -6.57
CA GLN A 122 15.44 -7.29 -5.73
C GLN A 122 15.30 -8.37 -4.65
N LEU A 123 14.08 -8.78 -4.29
CA LEU A 123 13.87 -9.91 -3.39
C LEU A 123 14.45 -11.20 -3.97
N SER A 124 14.97 -12.08 -3.10
CA SER A 124 15.34 -13.44 -3.50
C SER A 124 14.11 -14.22 -3.97
N ASP A 125 14.32 -15.26 -4.77
CA ASP A 125 13.23 -16.14 -5.21
C ASP A 125 12.48 -16.77 -4.03
N LEU A 126 13.22 -17.12 -2.97
CA LEU A 126 12.63 -17.65 -1.74
C LEU A 126 11.71 -16.60 -1.06
N ALA A 127 12.17 -15.36 -0.92
CA ALA A 127 11.38 -14.30 -0.31
C ALA A 127 10.13 -13.98 -1.13
N ARG A 128 10.25 -13.88 -2.46
CA ARG A 128 9.09 -13.73 -3.36
C ARG A 128 8.10 -14.89 -3.22
N SER A 129 8.60 -16.12 -3.18
CA SER A 129 7.78 -17.32 -3.00
C SER A 129 7.00 -17.29 -1.70
N TYR A 130 7.63 -16.94 -0.58
CA TYR A 130 6.92 -16.78 0.70
C TYR A 130 5.86 -15.68 0.64
N LEU A 131 6.21 -14.48 0.16
CA LEU A 131 5.24 -13.37 0.07
C LEU A 131 4.04 -13.71 -0.81
N ASN A 132 4.26 -14.50 -1.88
CA ASN A 132 3.20 -14.99 -2.77
C ASN A 132 2.31 -16.05 -2.12
N ASN A 133 2.90 -17.01 -1.41
CA ASN A 133 2.21 -18.26 -1.04
C ASN A 133 1.74 -18.32 0.42
N THR A 134 2.23 -17.44 1.30
CA THR A 134 1.73 -17.33 2.68
C THR A 134 0.24 -16.97 2.68
N ASP A 135 -0.53 -17.68 3.50
CA ASP A 135 -1.86 -17.22 3.88
C ASP A 135 -1.71 -16.13 4.94
N TRP A 136 -2.09 -14.91 4.58
CA TRP A 136 -1.95 -13.73 5.44
C TRP A 136 -3.18 -13.49 6.31
N ASP A 137 -4.27 -14.23 6.06
CA ASP A 137 -5.51 -14.11 6.80
C ASP A 137 -5.68 -15.27 7.77
N GLU A 138 -5.16 -15.11 8.98
CA GLU A 138 -5.34 -16.09 10.06
C GLU A 138 -6.69 -15.95 10.79
N THR A 139 -7.60 -15.09 10.31
CA THR A 139 -8.91 -14.92 10.97
C THR A 139 -9.83 -16.11 10.67
N PRO A 140 -10.76 -16.45 11.58
CA PRO A 140 -11.71 -17.54 11.32
C PRO A 140 -12.42 -17.36 9.98
N LEU A 141 -12.36 -18.39 9.13
CA LEU A 141 -12.94 -18.41 7.78
C LEU A 141 -12.37 -17.38 6.80
N ASN A 142 -11.15 -16.87 7.03
CA ASN A 142 -10.48 -15.85 6.21
C ASN A 142 -11.38 -14.60 6.00
N ALA A 143 -12.02 -14.17 7.09
CA ALA A 143 -13.03 -13.12 7.09
C ALA A 143 -12.45 -11.70 6.88
N ALA A 144 -11.15 -11.49 7.11
CA ALA A 144 -10.52 -10.19 6.89
C ALA A 144 -10.08 -9.98 5.41
N LEU A 145 -10.07 -11.04 4.61
CA LEU A 145 -9.62 -11.10 3.22
C LEU A 145 -8.22 -10.50 3.02
N LEU A 146 -7.33 -10.71 3.99
CA LEU A 146 -5.98 -10.14 4.03
C LEU A 146 -5.10 -10.79 2.96
N LYS A 147 -4.45 -9.96 2.14
CA LYS A 147 -3.55 -10.40 1.08
C LYS A 147 -2.37 -9.45 0.98
N MET A 148 -1.17 -10.00 0.79
CA MET A 148 -0.02 -9.21 0.38
C MET A 148 -0.35 -8.50 -0.95
N PRO A 149 -0.31 -7.16 -1.04
CA PRO A 149 -0.94 -6.41 -2.13
C PRO A 149 -0.18 -6.53 -3.46
N MET A 150 1.10 -6.91 -3.40
CA MET A 150 1.97 -7.08 -4.56
C MET A 150 2.13 -8.54 -4.98
N LYS A 151 1.43 -9.52 -4.37
CA LYS A 151 1.53 -10.91 -4.84
C LYS A 151 0.96 -11.07 -6.25
N ASP A 152 1.46 -12.04 -7.00
CA ASP A 152 1.29 -12.10 -8.46
C ASP A 152 -0.18 -12.09 -8.93
N ASP A 153 -1.07 -12.81 -8.26
CA ASP A 153 -2.50 -12.90 -8.61
C ASP A 153 -3.35 -11.74 -8.06
N VAL A 154 -2.77 -10.84 -7.26
CA VAL A 154 -3.43 -9.71 -6.59
C VAL A 154 -2.98 -8.37 -7.16
N PHE A 155 -1.69 -8.22 -7.47
CA PHE A 155 -1.07 -6.94 -7.82
C PHE A 155 -1.81 -6.18 -8.93
N MET A 156 -2.02 -6.82 -10.08
CA MET A 156 -2.72 -6.19 -11.20
C MET A 156 -4.19 -5.88 -10.90
N LYS A 157 -4.86 -6.68 -10.07
CA LYS A 157 -6.25 -6.43 -9.66
C LYS A 157 -6.34 -5.17 -8.81
N LYS A 158 -5.45 -5.05 -7.81
CA LYS A 158 -5.39 -3.87 -6.94
C LYS A 158 -5.06 -2.60 -7.72
N LEU A 159 -4.09 -2.64 -8.64
CA LEU A 159 -3.76 -1.50 -9.48
C LEU A 159 -4.96 -1.06 -10.35
N LYS A 160 -5.63 -1.99 -11.03
CA LYS A 160 -6.81 -1.66 -11.85
C LYS A 160 -7.94 -1.05 -11.03
N SER A 161 -8.20 -1.56 -9.83
CA SER A 161 -9.22 -1.01 -8.92
C SER A 161 -8.83 0.36 -8.37
N ALA A 162 -7.54 0.59 -8.13
CA ALA A 162 -7.01 1.84 -7.58
C ALA A 162 -6.81 2.93 -8.64
N HIS A 163 -6.83 2.60 -9.94
CA HIS A 163 -6.61 3.56 -11.03
C HIS A 163 -7.51 4.80 -10.90
N PRO A 164 -6.94 6.03 -10.90
CA PRO A 164 -7.67 7.27 -10.63
C PRO A 164 -8.18 7.98 -11.90
N PHE A 165 -7.89 7.44 -13.09
CA PHE A 165 -8.32 7.98 -14.40
C PHE A 165 -9.33 7.08 -15.11
#